data_AF-A0A967BPS7-F1
#
_entry.id   AF-A0A967BPS7-F1
#
_cell.length_a   1.000
_cell.length_b   1.000
_cell.length_c   1.000
_cell.angle_alpha   90.00
_cell.angle_beta   90.00
_cell.angle_gamma   90.00
#
_symmetry.space_group_name_H-M   'P 1'
#
loop_
_entity.id
_entity.type
_entity.pdbx_description
1 polymer ?
#
loop_
_entity_poly.entity_id
_entity_poly.type
_entity_poly.pdbx_seq_one_letter_code
_entity_poly.pdbx_strand_id
1 'polypeptide(L)'
;MKHLTQIEIDQFVSNLEHNSSNIIDWQDHINECGLCSKRIEEVLSFNTNLSKFLTIDTSPKLKAFIKEIQTANKETCIAYPIPAVSHIPNKSFVIHFADTGAAIQEEHSKYKYLGSLITKNEDLLIRVIKNNMNKNINLYLISDDEKKYQNKLVILSNSNTKYHSDDHGKVKLGKINLPDIETLTVTIKSK
;
A
#
# COMPACT_ATOMS: atom_id res chain seq x y z
N MET A 1 -4.99 36.03 3.55
CA MET A 1 -5.44 35.02 4.54
C MET A 1 -4.50 33.84 4.45
N LYS A 2 -3.95 33.34 5.55
CA LYS A 2 -3.05 32.18 5.54
C LYS A 2 -3.89 30.90 5.47
N HIS A 3 -3.55 29.98 4.58
CA HIS A 3 -4.24 28.68 4.50
C HIS A 3 -3.75 27.72 5.58
N LEU A 4 -4.66 26.87 6.06
CA LEU A 4 -4.31 25.74 6.91
C LEU A 4 -3.45 24.74 6.12
N THR A 5 -2.44 24.20 6.78
CA THR A 5 -1.66 23.07 6.31
C THR A 5 -2.48 21.78 6.42
N GLN A 6 -2.06 20.74 5.69
CA GLN A 6 -2.73 19.43 5.76
C GLN A 6 -2.74 18.86 7.18
N ILE A 7 -1.66 19.07 7.96
CA ILE A 7 -1.57 18.61 9.36
C ILE A 7 -2.64 19.30 10.23
N GLU A 8 -2.84 20.61 10.04
CA GLU A 8 -3.85 21.38 10.79
C GLU A 8 -5.28 20.95 10.41
N ILE A 9 -5.52 20.62 9.13
CA ILE A 9 -6.79 20.09 8.63
C ILE A 9 -7.07 18.70 9.23
N ASP A 10 -6.08 17.81 9.23
CA ASP A 10 -6.22 16.45 9.76
C ASP A 10 -6.47 16.46 11.28
N GLN A 11 -5.78 17.34 12.02
CA GLN A 11 -6.01 17.54 13.45
C GLN A 11 -7.43 18.06 13.74
N PHE A 12 -7.91 19.02 12.94
CA PHE A 12 -9.26 19.56 13.08
C PHE A 12 -10.33 18.48 12.85
N VAL A 13 -10.22 17.69 11.77
CA VAL A 13 -11.16 16.60 11.47
C VAL A 13 -11.12 15.51 12.55
N SER A 14 -9.94 15.11 13.02
CA SER A 14 -9.79 14.13 14.10
C SER A 14 -10.46 14.59 15.41
N ASN A 15 -10.37 15.88 15.73
CA ASN A 15 -11.02 16.46 16.90
C ASN A 15 -12.55 16.50 16.78
N LEU A 16 -13.08 16.79 15.58
CA LEU A 16 -14.52 16.71 15.30
C LEU A 16 -15.06 15.29 15.48
N GLU A 17 -14.34 14.28 15.02
CA GLU A 17 -14.75 12.88 15.13
C GLU A 17 -14.72 12.36 16.58
N HIS A 18 -13.85 12.92 17.43
CA HIS A 18 -13.59 12.41 18.78
C HIS A 18 -14.21 13.28 19.90
N ASN A 19 -14.99 14.31 19.56
CA ASN A 19 -15.58 15.28 20.51
C ASN A 19 -14.56 15.81 21.54
N SER A 20 -13.33 16.08 21.09
CA SER A 20 -12.25 16.47 21.99
C SER A 20 -12.36 17.96 22.33
N SER A 21 -12.27 18.32 23.62
CA SER A 21 -12.43 19.69 24.12
C SER A 21 -11.22 20.61 23.91
N ASN A 22 -10.09 20.08 23.41
CA ASN A 22 -8.90 20.86 23.05
C ASN A 22 -8.97 21.34 21.59
N ILE A 23 -9.95 22.19 21.29
CA ILE A 23 -10.16 22.72 19.95
C ILE A 23 -9.31 23.97 19.77
N ILE A 24 -8.35 23.92 18.84
CA ILE A 24 -7.90 25.15 18.19
C ILE A 24 -9.07 25.58 17.30
N ASP A 25 -9.76 26.63 17.71
CA ASP A 25 -11.00 27.07 17.06
C ASP A 25 -10.69 27.71 15.70
N TRP A 26 -10.83 26.89 14.66
CA TRP A 26 -10.69 27.29 13.27
C TRP A 26 -12.05 27.53 12.60
N GLN A 27 -13.17 27.48 13.33
CA GLN A 27 -14.51 27.58 12.73
C GLN A 27 -14.63 28.84 11.87
N ASP A 28 -14.21 29.98 12.40
CA ASP A 28 -14.28 31.28 11.70
C ASP A 28 -13.44 31.26 10.41
N HIS A 29 -12.22 30.69 10.47
CA HIS A 29 -11.36 30.56 9.30
C HIS A 29 -11.97 29.65 8.23
N ILE A 30 -12.59 28.54 8.63
CA ILE A 30 -13.19 27.57 7.72
C ILE A 30 -14.42 28.17 7.03
N ASN A 31 -15.22 28.94 7.76
CA ASN A 31 -16.39 29.62 7.22
C ASN A 31 -16.01 30.69 6.18
N GLU A 32 -14.87 31.35 6.37
CA GLU A 32 -14.41 32.44 5.49
C GLU A 32 -13.52 31.94 4.34
N CYS A 33 -12.82 30.81 4.50
CA CYS A 33 -11.88 30.28 3.50
C CYS A 33 -12.48 29.10 2.73
N GLY A 34 -13.06 29.39 1.57
CA GLY A 34 -13.67 28.36 0.69
C GLY A 34 -12.72 27.22 0.26
N LEU A 35 -11.40 27.47 0.20
CA LEU A 35 -10.41 26.43 -0.08
C LEU A 35 -10.23 25.46 1.10
N CYS A 36 -10.15 25.97 2.32
CA CYS A 36 -10.01 25.14 3.53
C CYS A 36 -11.31 24.39 3.84
N SER A 37 -12.47 25.04 3.66
CA SER A 37 -13.79 24.39 3.76
C SER A 37 -13.92 23.22 2.79
N LYS A 38 -13.67 23.43 1.49
CA LYS A 38 -13.71 22.36 0.49
C LYS A 38 -12.75 21.22 0.84
N ARG A 39 -11.55 21.54 1.33
CA ARG A 39 -10.56 20.52 1.68
C ARG A 39 -10.99 19.69 2.90
N ILE A 40 -11.64 20.30 3.89
CA ILE A 40 -12.22 19.59 5.04
C ILE A 40 -13.36 18.67 4.60
N GLU A 41 -14.23 19.13 3.69
CA GLU A 41 -15.29 18.30 3.12
C GLU A 41 -14.73 17.08 2.37
N GLU A 42 -13.66 17.25 1.60
CA GLU A 42 -12.96 16.15 0.93
C GLU A 42 -12.44 15.10 1.93
N VAL A 43 -11.82 15.54 3.04
CA VAL A 43 -11.29 14.63 4.08
C VAL A 43 -12.42 13.93 4.83
N LEU A 44 -13.50 14.64 5.20
CA LEU A 44 -14.68 14.04 5.85
C LEU A 44 -15.39 13.03 4.93
N SER A 45 -15.52 13.34 3.65
CA SER A 45 -16.08 12.43 2.64
C SER A 45 -15.21 11.19 2.48
N PHE A 46 -13.89 11.35 2.45
CA PHE A 46 -12.94 10.24 2.42
C PHE A 46 -13.09 9.34 3.65
N ASN A 47 -13.11 9.89 4.86
CA ASN A 47 -13.28 9.12 6.11
C ASN A 47 -14.64 8.40 6.18
N THR A 48 -15.70 9.05 5.69
CA THR A 48 -17.04 8.45 5.61
C THR A 48 -17.09 7.28 4.63
N ASN A 49 -16.36 7.37 3.51
CA ASN A 49 -16.26 6.28 2.56
C ASN A 49 -15.37 5.16 3.11
N LEU A 50 -14.28 5.50 3.78
CA LEU A 50 -13.38 4.54 4.42
C LEU A 50 -14.09 3.72 5.52
N SER A 51 -14.90 4.36 6.37
CA SER A 51 -15.68 3.66 7.41
C SER A 51 -16.69 2.68 6.81
N LYS A 52 -17.33 3.01 5.68
CA LYS A 52 -18.19 2.08 4.93
C LYS A 52 -17.40 0.87 4.41
N PHE A 53 -16.16 1.06 3.93
CA PHE A 53 -15.30 -0.05 3.53
C PHE A 53 -14.88 -0.94 4.71
N LEU A 54 -14.68 -0.37 5.90
CA LEU A 54 -14.33 -1.11 7.12
C LEU A 54 -15.51 -1.91 7.72
N THR A 55 -16.75 -1.61 7.32
CA THR A 55 -17.95 -2.40 7.72
C THR A 55 -18.20 -3.64 6.87
N ILE A 56 -17.43 -3.86 5.80
CA ILE A 56 -17.52 -5.08 5.00
C ILE A 56 -17.06 -6.26 5.87
N ASP A 57 -17.90 -7.28 6.02
CA ASP A 57 -17.61 -8.41 6.90
C ASP A 57 -16.35 -9.15 6.43
N THR A 58 -15.25 -8.88 7.11
CA THR A 58 -13.95 -9.43 6.77
C THR A 58 -13.89 -10.87 7.27
N SER A 59 -13.54 -11.79 6.38
CA SER A 59 -13.42 -13.21 6.70
C SER A 59 -12.52 -13.41 7.94
N PRO A 60 -12.70 -14.48 8.74
CA PRO A 60 -11.87 -14.76 9.91
C PRO A 60 -10.35 -14.76 9.61
N LYS A 61 -9.96 -15.13 8.39
CA LYS A 61 -8.57 -15.05 7.91
C LYS A 61 -8.07 -13.63 7.77
N LEU A 62 -8.91 -12.73 7.25
CA LEU A 62 -8.58 -11.31 7.11
C LEU A 62 -8.55 -10.62 8.49
N LYS A 63 -9.41 -11.00 9.44
CA LYS A 63 -9.34 -10.52 10.84
C LYS A 63 -8.07 -11.00 11.56
N ALA A 64 -7.71 -12.27 11.40
CA ALA A 64 -6.45 -12.81 11.93
C ALA A 64 -5.22 -12.11 11.32
N PHE A 65 -5.27 -11.84 10.02
CA PHE A 65 -4.24 -11.11 9.28
C PHE A 65 -4.12 -9.64 9.72
N ILE A 66 -5.24 -8.93 9.91
CA ILE A 66 -5.25 -7.56 10.44
C ILE A 66 -4.64 -7.52 11.85
N LYS A 67 -4.95 -8.51 12.68
CA LYS A 67 -4.37 -8.64 14.02
C LYS A 67 -2.86 -8.91 13.98
N GLU A 68 -2.40 -9.73 13.04
CA GLU A 68 -0.98 -10.00 12.80
C GLU A 68 -0.23 -8.76 12.26
N ILE A 69 -0.89 -7.93 11.45
CA ILE A 69 -0.37 -6.63 11.01
C ILE A 69 -0.26 -5.62 12.16
N GLN A 70 -1.24 -5.62 13.08
CA GLN A 70 -1.25 -4.71 14.23
C GLN A 70 -0.21 -5.07 15.29
N THR A 71 0.18 -6.33 15.39
CA THR A 71 1.21 -6.82 16.34
C THR A 71 2.61 -6.89 15.72
N ALA A 72 2.76 -6.70 14.41
CA ALA A 72 4.05 -6.68 13.75
C ALA A 72 4.90 -5.48 14.21
N ASN A 73 6.12 -5.75 14.68
CA ASN A 73 7.13 -4.75 15.03
C ASN A 73 7.39 -3.78 13.86
N LYS A 74 7.81 -2.54 14.15
CA LYS A 74 8.13 -1.48 13.16
C LYS A 74 9.12 -1.91 12.03
N GLU A 75 9.83 -3.02 12.22
CA GLU A 75 10.81 -3.58 11.29
C GLU A 75 10.25 -4.63 10.32
N THR A 76 8.98 -5.02 10.49
CA THR A 76 8.29 -6.02 9.65
C THR A 76 7.17 -5.35 8.86
N CYS A 77 7.29 -5.35 7.54
CA CYS A 77 6.27 -4.87 6.61
C CYS A 77 5.57 -6.05 5.94
N ILE A 78 4.24 -6.02 5.88
CA ILE A 78 3.44 -7.03 5.19
C ILE A 78 2.83 -6.39 3.95
N ALA A 79 3.02 -7.02 2.79
CA ALA A 79 2.49 -6.56 1.50
C ALA A 79 1.28 -7.39 1.05
N TYR A 80 0.30 -6.70 0.46
CA TYR A 80 -0.99 -7.24 0.00
C TYR A 80 -1.30 -6.83 -1.44
N PRO A 81 -2.13 -7.60 -2.19
CA PRO A 81 -2.45 -7.30 -3.58
C PRO A 81 -3.15 -5.95 -3.75
N ILE A 82 -2.80 -5.23 -4.82
CA ILE A 82 -3.51 -4.01 -5.23
C ILE A 82 -4.75 -4.41 -6.03
N PRO A 83 -5.98 -4.10 -5.56
CA PRO A 83 -7.19 -4.40 -6.32
C PRO A 83 -7.24 -3.54 -7.60
N ALA A 84 -7.64 -4.17 -8.71
CA ALA A 84 -7.70 -3.57 -10.05
C ALA A 84 -8.63 -2.34 -10.17
N VAL A 85 -9.43 -2.05 -9.12
CA VAL A 85 -10.41 -0.97 -9.09
C VAL A 85 -10.24 -0.20 -7.78
N SER A 86 -9.30 0.73 -7.71
CA SER A 86 -9.20 1.64 -6.55
C SER A 86 -8.93 3.07 -7.03
N HIS A 87 -10.02 3.83 -7.21
CA HIS A 87 -9.95 5.26 -7.54
C HIS A 87 -9.52 6.07 -6.31
N ILE A 88 -8.21 6.28 -6.07
CA ILE A 88 -7.64 7.48 -5.41
C ILE A 88 -6.17 7.62 -5.88
N PRO A 89 -5.73 8.79 -6.39
CA PRO A 89 -4.33 9.00 -6.74
C PRO A 89 -3.50 9.26 -5.47
N ASN A 90 -2.80 8.23 -4.96
CA ASN A 90 -1.68 8.40 -4.02
C ASN A 90 -0.33 8.22 -4.75
N LYS A 91 0.81 8.62 -4.16
CA LYS A 91 2.16 8.48 -4.76
C LYS A 91 2.47 7.06 -5.21
N SER A 92 2.10 6.09 -4.39
CA SER A 92 2.08 4.64 -4.63
C SER A 92 1.26 4.23 -5.85
N PHE A 93 0.13 4.91 -6.09
CA PHE A 93 -0.74 4.74 -7.24
C PHE A 93 -0.14 5.31 -8.53
N VAL A 94 0.62 6.41 -8.46
CA VAL A 94 1.39 6.97 -9.59
C VAL A 94 2.51 6.01 -10.02
N ILE A 95 3.21 5.40 -9.06
CA ILE A 95 4.22 4.36 -9.35
C ILE A 95 3.56 3.12 -9.93
N HIS A 96 2.38 2.73 -9.43
CA HIS A 96 1.60 1.62 -9.97
C HIS A 96 1.09 1.90 -11.40
N PHE A 97 0.58 3.11 -11.71
CA PHE A 97 0.08 3.49 -13.04
C PHE A 97 1.18 3.72 -14.07
N ALA A 98 2.28 4.36 -13.67
CA ALA A 98 3.46 4.52 -14.53
C ALA A 98 4.03 3.16 -14.96
N ASP A 99 3.77 2.12 -14.17
CA ASP A 99 4.25 0.78 -14.42
C ASP A 99 3.23 -0.16 -15.07
N THR A 100 1.98 -0.16 -14.61
CA THR A 100 0.92 -0.95 -15.23
C THR A 100 0.62 -0.44 -16.63
N GLY A 101 0.83 0.85 -16.93
CA GLY A 101 0.79 1.39 -18.29
C GLY A 101 1.83 0.79 -19.24
N ALA A 102 2.99 0.33 -18.73
CA ALA A 102 3.98 -0.43 -19.50
C ALA A 102 3.75 -1.96 -19.43
N ALA A 103 3.07 -2.40 -18.36
CA ALA A 103 2.57 -3.73 -18.02
C ALA A 103 1.56 -4.38 -18.99
N ILE A 104 0.77 -3.54 -19.67
CA ILE A 104 -0.39 -3.99 -20.43
C ILE A 104 0.07 -4.66 -21.73
N GLN A 105 0.06 -5.99 -21.66
CA GLN A 105 -0.28 -6.94 -22.73
C GLN A 105 0.65 -7.00 -23.93
N GLU A 106 1.63 -7.91 -23.86
CA GLU A 106 1.92 -8.78 -24.99
C GLU A 106 2.03 -10.23 -24.49
N GLU A 107 1.10 -11.10 -24.89
CA GLU A 107 1.17 -12.55 -24.66
C GLU A 107 2.46 -13.18 -25.23
N HIS A 108 3.15 -12.46 -26.11
CA HIS A 108 4.41 -12.85 -26.75
C HIS A 108 5.68 -12.29 -26.07
N SER A 109 5.54 -11.50 -25.00
CA SER A 109 6.71 -10.95 -24.31
C SER A 109 7.49 -12.03 -23.54
N LYS A 110 8.81 -11.84 -23.43
CA LYS A 110 9.71 -12.69 -22.63
C LYS A 110 9.32 -12.75 -21.15
N TYR A 111 8.55 -11.78 -20.67
CA TYR A 111 8.18 -11.60 -19.27
C TYR A 111 6.68 -11.39 -19.11
N LYS A 112 6.01 -12.26 -18.37
CA LYS A 112 4.61 -12.13 -17.97
C LYS A 112 4.50 -11.45 -16.61
N TYR A 113 3.81 -10.33 -16.55
CA TYR A 113 3.39 -9.71 -15.30
C TYR A 113 2.29 -10.55 -14.63
N LEU A 114 2.47 -10.89 -13.35
CA LEU A 114 1.50 -11.67 -12.56
C LEU A 114 0.67 -10.81 -11.61
N GLY A 115 1.13 -9.60 -11.30
CA GLY A 115 0.45 -8.67 -10.41
C GLY A 115 1.42 -7.90 -9.51
N SER A 116 0.85 -7.04 -8.68
CA SER A 116 1.60 -6.22 -7.72
C SER A 116 1.00 -6.31 -6.33
N LEU A 117 1.87 -6.21 -5.33
CA LEU A 117 1.53 -6.10 -3.92
C LEU A 117 2.05 -4.76 -3.39
N ILE A 118 1.44 -4.23 -2.34
CA ILE A 118 1.86 -3.01 -1.67
C ILE A 118 1.86 -3.19 -0.16
N THR A 119 2.82 -2.58 0.54
CA THR A 119 2.82 -2.57 2.01
C THR A 119 1.76 -1.61 2.58
N LYS A 120 1.34 -1.83 3.83
CA LYS A 120 0.32 -1.00 4.51
C LYS A 120 0.64 0.49 4.57
N ASN A 121 1.91 0.84 4.75
CA ASN A 121 2.37 2.23 4.74
C ASN A 121 2.52 2.79 3.32
N GLU A 122 2.19 2.00 2.29
CA GLU A 122 2.28 2.36 0.87
C GLU A 122 3.66 2.76 0.36
N ASP A 123 4.69 2.55 1.18
CA ASP A 123 6.07 2.94 0.88
C ASP A 123 6.81 1.95 -0.02
N LEU A 124 6.30 0.72 -0.15
CA LEU A 124 6.98 -0.35 -0.86
C LEU A 124 6.01 -1.12 -1.76
N LEU A 125 6.25 -1.02 -3.06
CA LEU A 125 5.56 -1.77 -4.11
C LEU A 125 6.37 -3.03 -4.42
N ILE A 126 5.70 -4.16 -4.58
CA ILE A 126 6.30 -5.43 -4.99
C ILE A 126 5.68 -5.86 -6.30
N ARG A 127 6.47 -5.96 -7.37
CA ARG A 127 6.01 -6.56 -8.63
C ARG A 127 6.33 -8.02 -8.69
N VAL A 128 5.41 -8.81 -9.22
CA VAL A 128 5.61 -10.24 -9.47
C VAL A 128 5.71 -10.48 -10.96
N ILE A 129 6.89 -10.93 -11.42
CA ILE A 129 7.17 -11.13 -12.84
C ILE A 129 7.64 -12.56 -13.09
N LYS A 130 7.00 -13.23 -14.04
CA LYS A 130 7.39 -14.55 -14.54
C LYS A 130 8.11 -14.44 -15.86
N ASN A 131 9.28 -15.02 -15.99
CA ASN A 131 9.94 -15.18 -17.28
C ASN A 131 9.29 -16.34 -18.04
N ASN A 132 8.78 -16.07 -19.25
CA ASN A 132 8.05 -17.07 -20.05
C ASN A 132 8.98 -18.15 -20.64
N MET A 133 10.25 -17.83 -20.89
CA MET A 133 11.23 -18.76 -21.45
C MET A 133 11.68 -19.81 -20.43
N ASN A 134 12.10 -19.39 -19.24
CA ASN A 134 12.65 -20.28 -18.22
C ASN A 134 11.69 -20.55 -17.05
N LYS A 135 10.48 -19.97 -17.07
CA LYS A 135 9.44 -20.09 -16.03
C LYS A 135 9.87 -19.58 -14.64
N ASN A 136 11.01 -18.91 -14.50
CA ASN A 136 11.44 -18.34 -13.23
C ASN A 136 10.57 -17.15 -12.86
N ILE A 137 10.20 -17.08 -11.58
CA ILE A 137 9.50 -15.95 -10.99
C ILE A 137 10.50 -15.10 -10.20
N ASN A 138 10.34 -13.78 -10.31
CA ASN A 138 11.09 -12.81 -9.52
C ASN A 138 10.12 -11.82 -8.89
N LEU A 139 10.48 -11.34 -7.70
CA LEU A 139 9.86 -10.16 -7.10
C LEU A 139 10.77 -8.95 -7.30
N TYR A 140 10.18 -7.78 -7.48
CA TYR A 140 10.92 -6.51 -7.51
C TYR A 140 10.32 -5.58 -6.46
N LEU A 141 11.11 -5.27 -5.44
CA LEU A 141 10.80 -4.33 -4.38
C LEU A 141 11.15 -2.92 -4.87
N ILE A 142 10.17 -2.02 -4.83
CA ILE A 142 10.26 -0.68 -5.43
C ILE A 142 9.82 0.35 -4.40
N SER A 143 10.69 1.30 -4.15
CA SER A 143 10.47 2.43 -3.24
C SER A 143 11.31 3.62 -3.70
N ASP A 144 10.95 4.82 -3.24
CA ASP A 144 11.77 6.02 -3.38
C ASP A 144 12.98 6.05 -2.44
N ASP A 145 13.00 5.18 -1.43
CA ASP A 145 14.11 4.99 -0.49
C ASP A 145 14.79 3.63 -0.70
N GLU A 146 16.07 3.67 -1.08
CA GLU A 146 16.90 2.47 -1.31
C GLU A 146 16.97 1.55 -0.09
N LYS A 147 16.97 2.13 1.11
CA LYS A 147 17.04 1.37 2.37
C LYS A 147 15.80 0.52 2.59
N LYS A 148 14.69 0.77 1.89
CA LYS A 148 13.45 0.01 2.01
C LYS A 148 13.45 -1.24 1.12
N TYR A 149 14.21 -1.27 0.03
CA TYR A 149 14.23 -2.42 -0.89
C TYR A 149 15.55 -3.21 -0.91
N GLN A 150 16.68 -2.60 -0.54
CA GLN A 150 17.99 -3.28 -0.58
C GLN A 150 18.16 -4.27 0.57
N ASN A 151 18.74 -5.43 0.27
CA ASN A 151 19.22 -6.41 1.25
C ASN A 151 18.15 -6.84 2.29
N LYS A 152 16.89 -6.87 1.88
CA LYS A 152 15.75 -7.24 2.72
C LYS A 152 15.53 -8.75 2.75
N LEU A 153 15.08 -9.24 3.90
CA LEU A 153 14.58 -10.59 4.03
C LEU A 153 13.12 -10.61 3.57
N VAL A 154 12.84 -11.43 2.56
CA VAL A 154 11.51 -11.59 1.97
C VAL A 154 11.00 -12.99 2.25
N ILE A 155 9.83 -13.09 2.86
CA ILE A 155 9.21 -14.34 3.28
C ILE A 155 7.87 -14.47 2.58
N LEU A 156 7.70 -15.55 1.82
CA LEU A 156 6.41 -15.92 1.26
C LEU A 156 5.59 -16.62 2.35
N SER A 157 4.52 -15.99 2.84
CA SER A 157 3.78 -16.49 4.01
C SER A 157 3.20 -17.90 3.77
N ASN A 158 2.83 -18.22 2.54
CA ASN A 158 2.18 -19.50 2.19
C ASN A 158 3.14 -20.69 2.25
N SER A 159 4.45 -20.48 2.10
CA SER A 159 5.47 -21.54 2.10
C SER A 159 6.53 -21.38 3.18
N ASN A 160 6.47 -20.28 3.95
CA ASN A 160 7.47 -19.85 4.93
C ASN A 160 8.91 -19.85 4.36
N THR A 161 9.05 -19.72 3.04
CA THR A 161 10.35 -19.75 2.36
C THR A 161 10.96 -18.37 2.38
N LYS A 162 12.25 -18.32 2.70
CA LYS A 162 13.01 -17.09 2.90
C LYS A 162 13.89 -16.80 1.68
N TYR A 163 13.87 -15.56 1.24
CA TYR A 163 14.68 -15.04 0.15
C TYR A 163 15.30 -13.70 0.55
N HIS A 164 16.31 -13.28 -0.20
CA HIS A 164 16.93 -11.98 -0.05
C HIS A 164 16.73 -11.14 -1.30
N SER A 165 16.42 -9.86 -1.13
CA SER A 165 16.55 -8.90 -2.22
C SER A 165 18.01 -8.52 -2.41
N ASP A 166 18.40 -8.29 -3.66
CA ASP A 166 19.71 -7.72 -4.00
C ASP A 166 19.72 -6.19 -3.86
N ASP A 167 20.82 -5.56 -4.23
CA ASP A 167 21.02 -4.10 -4.17
C ASP A 167 20.08 -3.31 -5.10
N HIS A 168 19.33 -4.00 -5.96
CA HIS A 168 18.32 -3.42 -6.85
C HIS A 168 16.90 -3.87 -6.48
N GLY A 169 16.70 -4.44 -5.29
CA GLY A 169 15.39 -4.86 -4.80
C GLY A 169 14.86 -6.12 -5.48
N LYS A 170 15.66 -6.84 -6.26
CA LYS A 170 15.21 -8.06 -6.95
C LYS A 170 15.36 -9.29 -6.06
N VAL A 171 14.31 -10.09 -6.02
CA VAL A 171 14.25 -11.36 -5.29
C VAL A 171 14.04 -12.48 -6.29
N LYS A 172 15.00 -13.42 -6.36
CA LYS A 172 14.93 -14.57 -7.27
C LYS A 172 14.21 -15.73 -6.58
N LEU A 173 12.93 -15.94 -6.91
CA LEU A 173 12.15 -17.06 -6.37
C LEU A 173 12.43 -18.38 -7.10
N GLY A 174 12.85 -18.30 -8.37
CA GLY A 174 13.10 -19.48 -9.19
C GLY A 174 11.81 -20.08 -9.76
N LYS A 175 11.81 -21.39 -10.03
CA LYS A 175 10.65 -22.11 -10.57
C LYS A 175 9.77 -22.60 -9.43
N ILE A 176 8.89 -21.74 -8.94
CA ILE A 176 7.91 -22.11 -7.92
C ILE A 176 6.50 -21.88 -8.44
N ASN A 177 5.55 -22.65 -7.90
CA ASN A 177 4.13 -22.37 -8.09
C ASN A 177 3.72 -21.37 -7.01
N LEU A 178 3.49 -20.13 -7.43
CA LEU A 178 2.88 -19.13 -6.56
C LEU A 178 1.37 -19.37 -6.47
N PRO A 179 0.76 -19.09 -5.31
CA PRO A 179 -0.69 -18.94 -5.23
C PRO A 179 -1.16 -17.78 -6.11
N ASP A 180 -2.46 -17.70 -6.34
CA ASP A 180 -3.06 -16.55 -7.03
C ASP A 180 -2.69 -15.26 -6.31
N ILE A 181 -2.42 -14.21 -7.09
CA ILE A 181 -1.92 -12.93 -6.56
C ILE A 181 -2.85 -12.35 -5.49
N GLU A 182 -4.16 -12.56 -5.62
CA GLU A 182 -5.20 -12.14 -4.68
C GLU A 182 -5.06 -12.74 -3.29
N THR A 183 -4.33 -13.85 -3.18
CA THR A 183 -4.11 -14.60 -1.93
C THR A 183 -2.63 -14.66 -1.54
N LEU A 184 -1.76 -14.00 -2.30
CA LEU A 184 -0.34 -13.96 -2.04
C LEU A 184 -0.03 -12.93 -0.96
N THR A 185 0.53 -13.41 0.15
CA THR A 185 1.04 -12.55 1.22
C THR A 185 2.57 -12.62 1.25
N VAL A 186 3.20 -11.45 1.27
CA VAL A 186 4.66 -11.34 1.36
C VAL A 186 5.03 -10.53 2.59
N THR A 187 5.88 -11.09 3.44
CA THR A 187 6.44 -10.41 4.60
C THR A 187 7.86 -9.95 4.28
N ILE A 188 8.16 -8.69 4.55
CA ILE A 188 9.46 -8.06 4.34
C ILE A 188 10.01 -7.64 5.69
N LYS A 189 11.22 -8.07 6.00
CA LYS A 189 11.91 -7.71 7.25
C LYS A 189 13.20 -6.98 6.95
N SER A 190 13.45 -5.93 7.72
CA SER A 190 14.81 -5.39 7.85
C SER A 190 15.71 -6.46 8.48
N LYS A 191 16.95 -6.50 8.00
CA LYS A 191 17.97 -7.39 8.53
C LYS A 191 18.53 -6.84 9.84
#